data_AF-A0A328RS01-F1
#
_entry.id   AF-A0A328RS01-F1
#
_cell.length_a   1.000
_cell.length_b   1.000
_cell.length_c   1.000
_cell.angle_alpha   90.00
_cell.angle_beta   90.00
_cell.angle_gamma   90.00
#
_symmetry.space_group_name_H-M   'P 1'
#
loop_
_entity.id
_entity.type
_entity.pdbx_description
1 polymer ?
#
loop_
_entity_poly.entity_id
_entity_poly.type
_entity_poly.pdbx_seq_one_letter_code
_entity_poly.pdbx_strand_id
1 'polypeptide(L)'
;HKVHHAEKDLDVSSGLRFHTIEMLISMLIKSLVIIAIGIPVKAVLVFEIILNGMAMFNHSNLFIPVKIDNWLRKLVVTPDMHRIHHSVDMKEANSNFGFNLSVWDFLFRTFTKDPKQTHETIELGEPGSKDVNKQSLWWILTYPFRKNI
;
A
#
# COMPACT_ATOMS: atom_id res chain seq x y z
N HIS A 1 4.94 5.00 -6.54
CA HIS A 1 4.01 3.91 -6.22
C HIS A 1 4.27 2.64 -7.04
N LYS A 2 4.61 2.71 -8.33
CA LYS A 2 4.89 1.52 -9.16
C LYS A 2 5.93 0.54 -8.56
N VAL A 3 6.99 1.03 -7.91
CA VAL A 3 7.97 0.17 -7.19
C VAL A 3 7.32 -0.65 -6.08
N HIS A 4 6.40 -0.03 -5.34
CA HIS A 4 5.69 -0.65 -4.22
C HIS A 4 4.79 -1.81 -4.69
N HIS A 5 4.09 -1.60 -5.81
CA HIS A 5 3.22 -2.58 -6.46
C HIS A 5 3.96 -3.59 -7.33
N ALA A 6 5.28 -3.51 -7.44
CA ALA A 6 6.05 -4.46 -8.26
C ALA A 6 6.34 -5.78 -7.53
N GLU A 7 6.08 -5.82 -6.22
CA GLU A 7 6.41 -6.96 -5.38
C GLU A 7 5.38 -8.09 -5.55
N LYS A 8 5.86 -9.33 -5.65
CA LYS A 8 5.02 -10.53 -5.81
C LYS A 8 4.64 -11.17 -4.48
N ASP A 9 5.37 -10.84 -3.42
CA ASP A 9 5.16 -11.35 -2.07
C ASP A 9 5.02 -10.17 -1.12
N LEU A 10 3.83 -9.96 -0.57
CA LEU A 10 3.62 -8.90 0.41
C LEU A 10 4.15 -9.32 1.78
N ASP A 11 4.94 -8.45 2.40
CA ASP A 11 5.31 -8.53 3.80
C ASP A 11 5.41 -7.12 4.44
N VAL A 12 5.72 -7.07 5.73
CA VAL A 12 5.83 -5.80 6.47
C VAL A 12 6.83 -4.84 5.82
N SER A 13 7.90 -5.34 5.20
CA SER A 13 8.91 -4.53 4.52
C SER A 13 8.37 -3.90 3.23
N SER A 14 7.41 -4.53 2.55
CA SER A 14 6.74 -3.99 1.35
C SER A 14 6.12 -2.62 1.63
N GLY A 15 5.59 -2.41 2.84
CA GLY A 15 5.03 -1.14 3.30
C GLY A 15 6.03 0.02 3.33
N LEU A 16 7.33 -0.23 3.16
CA LEU A 16 8.41 0.76 3.11
C LEU A 16 9.10 0.84 1.74
N ARG A 17 8.71 0.00 0.78
CA ARG A 17 9.38 -0.09 -0.53
C ARG A 17 8.83 0.91 -1.53
N PHE A 18 9.39 2.11 -1.49
CA PHE A 18 9.09 3.18 -2.45
C PHE A 18 10.34 3.61 -3.20
N HIS A 19 10.14 4.32 -4.31
CA HIS A 19 11.24 4.94 -5.02
C HIS A 19 11.85 6.07 -4.18
N THR A 20 13.18 6.14 -4.07
CA THR A 20 13.85 7.14 -3.21
C THR A 20 13.44 8.57 -3.51
N ILE A 21 13.36 8.93 -4.81
CA ILE A 21 12.93 10.27 -5.24
C ILE A 21 11.48 10.57 -4.83
N GLU A 22 10.57 9.58 -4.94
CA GLU A 22 9.17 9.74 -4.52
C GLU A 22 9.09 10.02 -3.02
N MET A 23 9.89 9.31 -2.21
CA MET A 23 9.92 9.52 -0.77
C MET A 23 10.46 10.91 -0.39
N LEU A 24 11.57 11.34 -1.01
CA LEU A 24 12.16 12.66 -0.74
C LEU A 24 11.20 13.80 -1.10
N ILE A 25 10.56 13.73 -2.27
CA ILE A 25 9.58 14.73 -2.69
C ILE A 25 8.37 14.73 -1.75
N SER A 26 7.85 13.55 -1.39
CA SER A 26 6.71 13.42 -0.47
C SER A 26 7.04 13.99 0.91
N MET A 27 8.23 13.70 1.44
CA MET A 27 8.71 14.25 2.72
C MET A 27 8.86 15.77 2.66
N LEU A 28 9.42 16.31 1.57
CA LEU A 28 9.58 17.75 1.39
C LEU A 28 8.22 18.46 1.37
N ILE A 29 7.29 18.00 0.53
CA ILE A 29 5.95 18.59 0.42
C ILE A 29 5.22 18.51 1.77
N LYS A 30 5.21 17.33 2.40
CA LYS A 30 4.58 17.13 3.72
C LYS A 30 5.16 18.07 4.78
N SER A 31 6.49 18.21 4.83
CA SER A 31 7.17 19.08 5.79
C SER A 31 6.84 20.56 5.56
N LEU A 32 6.83 21.01 4.30
CA LEU A 32 6.46 22.39 3.96
C LEU A 32 5.03 22.71 4.39
N VAL A 33 4.07 21.80 4.15
CA VAL A 33 2.67 21.97 4.57
C VAL A 33 2.54 22.01 6.10
N ILE A 34 3.22 21.09 6.81
CA ILE A 34 3.25 21.06 8.28
C ILE A 34 3.76 22.39 8.84
N ILE A 35 4.85 22.93 8.28
CA ILE A 35 5.44 24.20 8.70
C ILE A 35 4.50 25.36 8.37
N ALA A 36 3.92 25.39 7.17
CA ALA A 36 3.05 26.47 6.72
C ALA A 36 1.77 26.60 7.56
N ILE A 37 1.19 25.46 7.98
CA ILE A 37 -0.01 25.42 8.85
C ILE A 37 0.36 25.59 10.33
N GLY A 38 1.64 25.40 10.69
CA GLY A 38 2.11 25.49 12.08
C GLY A 38 1.65 24.29 12.93
N ILE A 39 1.60 23.08 12.34
CA ILE A 39 1.15 21.88 13.05
C ILE A 39 2.13 21.57 14.20
N PRO A 40 1.65 21.36 15.44
CA PRO A 40 2.52 21.05 16.58
C PRO A 40 3.32 19.76 16.35
N VAL A 41 4.60 19.77 16.72
CA VAL A 41 5.52 18.62 16.57
C VAL A 41 4.95 17.34 17.19
N LYS A 42 4.29 17.44 18.35
CA LYS A 42 3.65 16.29 19.00
C LYS A 42 2.55 15.66 18.14
N ALA A 43 1.76 16.47 17.43
CA ALA A 43 0.72 15.98 16.54
C ALA A 43 1.33 15.27 15.31
N VAL A 44 2.39 15.86 14.75
CA VAL A 44 3.16 15.23 13.65
C VAL A 44 3.71 13.87 14.10
N LEU A 45 4.31 13.80 15.29
CA LEU A 45 4.87 12.55 15.82
C LEU A 45 3.80 11.46 15.98
N VAL A 46 2.65 11.79 16.56
CA VAL A 46 1.53 10.84 16.70
C VAL A 46 1.03 10.38 15.33
N PHE A 47 0.90 11.31 14.38
CA PHE A 47 0.52 10.99 13.01
C PHE A 47 1.51 10.02 12.35
N GLU A 48 2.82 10.27 12.44
CA GLU A 48 3.84 9.39 11.85
C GLU A 48 3.82 7.99 12.48
N ILE A 49 3.63 7.89 13.80
CA ILE A 49 3.51 6.60 14.49
C ILE A 49 2.32 5.81 13.93
N ILE A 50 1.16 6.46 13.83
CA ILE A 50 -0.06 5.81 13.31
C ILE A 50 0.14 5.43 11.83
N LEU A 51 0.65 6.35 11.01
CA LEU A 51 0.86 6.14 9.59
C LEU A 51 1.78 4.94 9.32
N ASN A 52 2.93 4.88 10.01
CA ASN A 52 3.87 3.77 9.84
C ASN A 52 3.35 2.47 10.47
N GLY A 53 2.65 2.56 11.61
CA GLY A 53 1.98 1.40 12.21
C GLY A 53 0.96 0.76 11.28
N MET A 54 0.12 1.58 10.64
CA MET A 54 -0.85 1.13 9.64
C MET A 54 -0.17 0.63 8.36
N ALA A 55 0.93 1.26 7.92
CA ALA A 55 1.73 0.75 6.82
C ALA A 55 2.20 -0.70 7.11
N MET A 56 2.75 -0.95 8.30
CA MET A 56 3.19 -2.28 8.70
C MET A 56 2.01 -3.26 8.85
N PHE A 57 0.90 -2.81 9.42
CA PHE A 57 -0.29 -3.64 9.60
C PHE A 57 -0.89 -4.07 8.26
N ASN A 58 -1.15 -3.14 7.35
CA ASN A 58 -1.81 -3.41 6.06
C ASN A 58 -0.99 -4.31 5.14
N HIS A 59 0.34 -4.34 5.28
CA HIS A 59 1.23 -5.19 4.48
C HIS A 59 1.67 -6.45 5.23
N SER A 60 1.18 -6.67 6.45
CA SER A 60 1.56 -7.85 7.21
C SER A 60 0.94 -9.13 6.62
N ASN A 61 1.57 -10.28 6.90
CA ASN A 61 1.00 -11.60 6.64
C ASN A 61 0.19 -12.12 7.84
N LEU A 62 -0.43 -11.21 8.59
CA LEU A 62 -1.26 -11.58 9.73
C LEU A 62 -2.56 -12.23 9.26
N PHE A 63 -2.78 -13.47 9.68
CA PHE A 63 -4.08 -14.11 9.51
C PHE A 63 -5.11 -13.50 10.47
N ILE A 64 -6.17 -12.92 9.93
CA ILE A 64 -7.31 -12.43 10.69
C ILE A 64 -8.52 -13.31 10.38
N PRO A 65 -9.19 -13.92 11.39
CA PRO A 65 -10.39 -14.69 11.15
C PRO A 65 -11.45 -13.88 10.40
N VAL A 66 -12.04 -14.47 9.35
CA VAL A 66 -12.98 -13.81 8.42
C VAL A 66 -14.08 -13.00 9.12
N LYS A 67 -14.62 -13.49 10.25
CA LYS A 67 -15.66 -12.76 11.00
C LYS A 67 -15.14 -11.46 11.61
N ILE A 68 -13.92 -11.47 12.12
CA ILE A 68 -13.26 -10.30 12.73
C ILE A 68 -12.87 -9.32 11.63
N ASP A 69 -12.27 -9.84 10.57
CA ASP A 69 -11.85 -9.05 9.42
C ASP A 69 -13.04 -8.31 8.76
N ASN A 70 -14.18 -8.97 8.54
CA ASN A 70 -15.40 -8.34 8.02
C ASN A 70 -15.92 -7.17 8.89
N TRP A 71 -15.63 -7.18 10.19
CA TRP A 71 -15.95 -6.07 11.08
C TRP A 71 -14.90 -4.96 11.02
N LEU A 72 -13.62 -5.33 11.06
CA LEU A 72 -12.49 -4.39 11.00
C LEU A 72 -12.47 -3.61 9.69
N ARG A 73 -12.67 -4.28 8.55
CA ARG A 73 -12.69 -3.68 7.20
C ARG A 73 -13.74 -2.59 7.02
N LYS A 74 -14.70 -2.42 7.92
CA LYS A 74 -15.66 -1.30 7.89
C LYS A 74 -15.05 0.03 8.32
N LEU A 75 -13.92 0.01 9.04
CA LEU A 75 -13.30 1.21 9.59
C LEU A 75 -11.83 1.34 9.17
N VAL A 76 -11.06 0.26 9.30
CA VAL A 76 -9.63 0.24 9.02
C VAL A 76 -9.33 -0.63 7.81
N VAL A 77 -8.26 -0.31 7.09
CA VAL A 77 -7.74 -1.18 6.04
C VAL A 77 -7.04 -2.35 6.72
N THR A 78 -7.39 -3.58 6.35
CA THR A 78 -6.78 -4.80 6.91
C THR A 78 -5.82 -5.44 5.90
N PRO A 79 -4.95 -6.38 6.32
CA PRO A 79 -4.04 -7.10 5.45
C PRO A 79 -4.68 -7.60 4.15
N ASP A 80 -5.73 -8.41 4.22
CA ASP A 80 -6.28 -8.96 2.97
C ASP A 80 -7.15 -7.96 2.19
N MET A 81 -7.63 -6.87 2.81
CA MET A 81 -8.24 -5.77 2.05
C MET A 81 -7.20 -5.08 1.17
N HIS A 82 -6.04 -4.77 1.76
CA HIS A 82 -4.93 -4.11 1.07
C HIS A 82 -4.27 -5.04 0.04
N ARG A 83 -4.22 -6.34 0.32
CA ARG A 83 -3.71 -7.35 -0.62
C ARG A 83 -4.44 -7.33 -1.97
N ILE A 84 -5.75 -7.09 -1.98
CA ILE A 84 -6.55 -6.95 -3.23
C ILE A 84 -6.04 -5.76 -4.07
N HIS A 85 -5.67 -4.65 -3.43
CA HIS A 85 -5.13 -3.48 -4.11
C HIS A 85 -3.78 -3.76 -4.81
N HIS A 86 -3.02 -4.73 -4.31
CA HIS A 86 -1.75 -5.20 -4.90
C HIS A 86 -1.91 -6.29 -5.96
N SER A 87 -3.14 -6.68 -6.28
CA SER A 87 -3.42 -7.68 -7.30
C SER A 87 -2.83 -7.30 -8.65
N VAL A 88 -2.34 -8.30 -9.40
CA VAL A 88 -1.97 -8.13 -10.81
C VAL A 88 -3.20 -7.84 -11.69
N ASP A 89 -4.41 -8.17 -11.22
CA ASP A 89 -5.65 -7.89 -11.94
C ASP A 89 -6.08 -6.45 -11.74
N MET A 90 -6.06 -5.64 -12.81
CA MET A 90 -6.40 -4.22 -12.72
C MET A 90 -7.83 -3.93 -12.26
N LYS A 91 -8.77 -4.89 -12.31
CA LYS A 91 -10.12 -4.69 -11.74
C LYS A 91 -10.09 -4.78 -10.20
N GLU A 92 -9.16 -5.55 -9.65
CA GLU A 92 -8.92 -5.66 -8.21
C GLU A 92 -7.98 -4.55 -7.74
N ALA A 93 -6.87 -4.32 -8.44
CA ALA A 93 -5.88 -3.31 -8.08
C ALA A 93 -6.46 -1.89 -8.01
N ASN A 94 -7.43 -1.58 -8.88
CA ASN A 94 -8.14 -0.30 -8.87
C ASN A 94 -9.31 -0.29 -7.88
N SER A 95 -9.08 -0.79 -6.67
CA SER A 95 -10.03 -0.80 -5.57
C SER A 95 -9.28 -0.76 -4.23
N ASN A 96 -9.98 -0.54 -3.12
CA ASN A 96 -9.42 -0.50 -1.77
C ASN A 96 -8.26 0.50 -1.62
N PHE A 97 -8.47 1.74 -2.08
CA PHE A 97 -7.47 2.83 -2.10
C PHE A 97 -7.20 3.47 -0.73
N GLY A 98 -8.05 3.20 0.27
CA GLY A 98 -7.83 3.65 1.63
C GLY A 98 -6.46 3.19 2.15
N PHE A 99 -5.90 3.96 3.07
CA PHE A 99 -4.64 3.59 3.73
C PHE A 99 -4.85 3.31 5.23
N ASN A 100 -5.14 4.32 6.05
CA ASN A 100 -5.45 4.08 7.47
C ASN A 100 -6.91 3.65 7.67
N LEU A 101 -7.83 4.31 6.96
CA LEU A 101 -9.27 4.12 7.12
C LEU A 101 -9.90 3.67 5.81
N SER A 102 -10.67 2.59 5.86
CA SER A 102 -11.40 2.04 4.71
C SER A 102 -12.71 2.78 4.44
N VAL A 103 -13.13 3.67 5.34
CA VAL A 103 -14.36 4.49 5.19
C VAL A 103 -14.38 5.27 3.87
N TRP A 104 -13.21 5.65 3.36
CA TRP A 104 -13.06 6.32 2.08
C TRP A 104 -13.48 5.41 0.92
N ASP A 105 -13.16 4.12 0.97
CA ASP A 105 -13.54 3.17 -0.08
C ASP A 105 -15.05 2.91 -0.13
N PHE A 106 -15.73 2.94 1.01
CA PHE A 106 -17.18 2.88 1.03
C PHE A 106 -17.80 4.18 0.51
N LEU A 107 -17.25 5.34 0.92
CA LEU A 107 -17.74 6.64 0.49
C LEU A 107 -17.63 6.83 -1.02
N PHE A 108 -16.49 6.45 -1.61
CA PHE A 108 -16.21 6.60 -3.03
C PHE A 108 -16.55 5.36 -3.87
N ARG A 109 -17.14 4.34 -3.26
CA ARG A 109 -17.56 3.08 -3.90
C ARG A 109 -16.42 2.34 -4.62
N THR A 110 -15.25 2.34 -4.00
CA THR A 110 -14.05 1.63 -4.45
C THR A 110 -13.75 0.40 -3.60
N PHE A 111 -14.66 0.01 -2.68
CA PHE A 111 -14.48 -1.18 -1.85
C PHE A 111 -14.70 -2.48 -2.64
N THR A 112 -13.70 -3.34 -2.66
CA THR A 112 -13.78 -4.74 -3.13
C THR A 112 -13.59 -5.66 -1.94
N LYS A 113 -14.59 -6.51 -1.69
CA LYS A 113 -14.62 -7.40 -0.53
C LYS A 113 -13.67 -8.59 -0.68
N ASP A 114 -13.83 -9.31 -1.79
CA ASP A 114 -13.21 -10.60 -2.04
C ASP A 114 -12.46 -10.53 -3.40
N PRO A 115 -11.25 -11.10 -3.53
CA PRO A 115 -10.59 -11.22 -4.83
C PRO A 115 -11.26 -12.31 -5.67
N LYS A 116 -10.92 -12.39 -6.96
CA LYS A 116 -11.34 -13.48 -7.86
C LYS A 116 -10.77 -14.82 -7.42
N GLN A 117 -9.56 -14.80 -6.87
CA GLN A 117 -8.88 -15.94 -6.25
C GLN A 117 -8.95 -15.82 -4.73
N THR A 118 -8.48 -16.83 -4.00
CA THR A 118 -8.40 -16.71 -2.52
C THR A 118 -7.27 -15.74 -2.15
N HIS A 119 -7.33 -15.20 -0.93
CA HIS A 119 -6.29 -14.28 -0.44
C HIS A 119 -4.89 -14.92 -0.38
N GLU A 120 -4.82 -16.24 -0.28
CA GLU A 120 -3.56 -17.00 -0.26
C GLU A 120 -2.99 -17.24 -1.66
N THR A 121 -3.84 -17.28 -2.70
CA THR A 121 -3.42 -17.62 -4.06
C THR A 121 -3.40 -16.44 -5.03
N ILE A 122 -3.92 -15.28 -4.61
CA ILE A 122 -3.95 -14.06 -5.42
C ILE A 122 -2.55 -13.72 -5.95
N GLU A 123 -2.45 -13.54 -7.26
CA GLU A 123 -1.21 -13.12 -7.89
C GLU A 123 -1.00 -11.61 -7.68
N LEU A 124 0.15 -11.25 -7.12
CA LEU A 124 0.53 -9.88 -6.83
C LEU A 124 1.64 -9.40 -7.78
N GLY A 125 1.75 -8.08 -7.91
CA GLY A 125 2.79 -7.44 -8.69
C GLY A 125 2.26 -6.66 -9.87
N GLU A 126 3.17 -6.11 -10.68
CA GLU A 126 2.77 -5.31 -11.84
C GLU A 126 2.30 -6.20 -13.01
N PRO A 127 1.14 -5.89 -13.62
CA PRO A 127 0.64 -6.61 -14.80
C PRO A 127 1.67 -6.65 -15.94
N GLY A 128 1.94 -7.86 -16.43
CA GLY A 128 2.87 -8.10 -17.54
C GLY A 128 4.35 -8.03 -17.17
N SER A 129 4.70 -7.84 -15.89
CA SER A 129 6.10 -7.81 -15.45
C SER A 129 6.75 -9.19 -15.50
N LYS A 130 7.71 -9.35 -16.41
CA LYS A 130 8.63 -10.50 -16.48
C LYS A 130 9.87 -10.33 -15.60
N ASP A 131 10.06 -9.16 -14.99
CA ASP A 131 11.24 -8.85 -14.18
C ASP A 131 11.07 -9.51 -12.79
N VAL A 132 11.40 -10.81 -12.74
CA VAL A 132 11.39 -11.60 -11.50
C VAL A 132 12.61 -11.21 -10.66
N ASN A 133 12.40 -10.90 -9.37
CA ASN A 133 13.44 -10.90 -8.33
C ASN A 133 14.63 -9.93 -8.49
N LYS A 134 14.41 -8.71 -9.00
CA LYS A 134 15.48 -7.69 -8.96
C LYS A 134 15.28 -6.72 -7.79
N GLN A 135 15.69 -7.12 -6.60
CA GLN A 135 15.69 -6.26 -5.41
C GLN A 135 16.94 -5.35 -5.30
N SER A 136 17.68 -5.17 -6.40
CA SER A 136 18.87 -4.31 -6.36
C SER A 136 18.47 -2.83 -6.31
N LEU A 137 19.27 -2.01 -5.62
CA LEU A 137 19.10 -0.56 -5.58
C LEU A 137 18.99 0.03 -7.00
N TRP A 138 19.82 -0.44 -7.93
CA TRP A 138 19.78 -0.03 -9.34
C TRP A 138 18.47 -0.36 -10.04
N TRP A 139 17.88 -1.51 -9.74
CA TRP A 139 16.58 -1.85 -10.28
C TRP A 139 15.51 -0.92 -9.73
N ILE A 140 15.44 -0.74 -8.41
CA ILE A 140 14.45 0.16 -7.76
C ILE A 140 14.51 1.56 -8.37
N LEU A 141 15.71 2.11 -8.57
CA LEU A 141 15.92 3.45 -9.13
C LEU A 141 15.57 3.57 -10.62
N THR A 142 15.65 2.49 -11.38
CA THR A 142 15.39 2.52 -12.84
C THR A 142 14.03 1.98 -13.23
N TYR A 143 13.40 1.16 -12.38
CA TYR A 143 12.19 0.42 -12.68
C TYR A 143 11.02 1.28 -13.18
N PRO A 144 10.70 2.43 -12.54
CA PRO A 144 9.61 3.28 -13.02
C PRO A 144 9.82 3.84 -14.44
N PHE A 145 11.07 3.91 -14.90
CA PHE A 145 11.46 4.49 -16.19
C PHE A 145 11.66 3.43 -17.29
N ARG A 146 11.62 2.15 -16.94
CA ARG A 146 11.67 1.06 -17.93
C ARG A 146 10.34 0.99 -18.66
N LYS A 147 10.37 0.97 -19.99
CA LYS A 147 9.20 0.60 -20.79
C LYS A 147 8.93 -0.89 -20.53
N ASN A 148 7.68 -1.23 -20.25
CA ASN A 148 7.24 -2.62 -20.17
C ASN A 148 7.48 -3.25 -21.56
N ILE A 149 8.50 -4.09 -21.70
CA ILE A 149 8.77 -4.92 -22.90
C ILE A 149 8.33 -6.35 -22.59
#